data_AF-A0A8T4NQV1-F1
#
_entry.id   AF-A0A8T4NQV1-F1
#
_cell.length_a   1.000
_cell.length_b   1.000
_cell.length_c   1.000
_cell.angle_alpha   90.00
_cell.angle_beta   90.00
_cell.angle_gamma   90.00
#
_symmetry.space_group_name_H-M   'P 1'
#
loop_
_entity.id
_entity.type
_entity.pdbx_description
1 polymer ?
#
loop_
_entity_poly.entity_id
_entity_poly.type
_entity_poly.pdbx_seq_one_letter_code
_entity_poly.pdbx_strand_id
1 'polypeptide(L)'
;MAKGNSLGKLASWAFLAGVVLAVILGAMGAADGVWILVLVLIGLIVGLLNVTGKEVTPFLLSGAVLIIASALGGSVFTGVMYVEGILAALLAIFTPATVIVAIKNVFSLARN
;
A
#
# COMPACT_ATOMS: atom_id res chain seq x y z
N MET A 1 -11.12 -26.79 -12.59
CA MET A 1 -10.25 -25.59 -12.51
C MET A 1 -11.14 -24.35 -12.40
N ALA A 2 -11.35 -23.78 -11.21
CA ALA A 2 -12.17 -22.56 -11.03
C ALA A 2 -11.87 -21.75 -9.74
N LYS A 3 -10.85 -22.11 -8.95
CA LYS A 3 -10.59 -21.49 -7.64
C LYS A 3 -9.50 -20.40 -7.64
N GLY A 4 -8.90 -20.12 -8.80
CA GLY A 4 -7.79 -19.17 -8.93
C GLY A 4 -8.20 -17.69 -9.09
N ASN A 5 -9.46 -17.39 -9.42
CA ASN A 5 -9.89 -16.03 -9.79
C ASN A 5 -10.55 -15.22 -8.66
N SER A 6 -11.01 -15.87 -7.58
CA SER A 6 -11.74 -15.20 -6.50
C SER A 6 -10.81 -14.58 -5.44
N LEU A 7 -9.72 -15.27 -5.08
CA LEU A 7 -8.76 -14.79 -4.08
C LEU A 7 -7.98 -13.55 -4.55
N GLY A 8 -7.50 -13.54 -5.80
CA GLY A 8 -6.81 -12.37 -6.36
C GLY A 8 -7.74 -11.15 -6.45
N LYS A 9 -8.99 -11.35 -6.89
CA LYS A 9 -10.00 -10.28 -6.87
C LYS A 9 -10.28 -9.78 -5.45
N LEU A 10 -10.44 -10.70 -4.49
CA LEU A 10 -10.67 -10.35 -3.09
C LEU A 10 -9.50 -9.52 -2.52
N ALA A 11 -8.26 -9.91 -2.79
CA ALA A 11 -7.08 -9.17 -2.36
C ALA A 11 -6.98 -7.78 -3.00
N SER A 12 -7.30 -7.66 -4.29
CA SER A 12 -7.35 -6.38 -4.99
C SER A 12 -8.42 -5.44 -4.42
N TRP A 13 -9.62 -5.95 -4.14
CA TRP A 13 -10.69 -5.19 -3.48
C TRP A 13 -10.33 -4.82 -2.04
N ALA A 14 -9.66 -5.71 -1.30
CA ALA A 14 -9.19 -5.43 0.05
C ALA A 14 -8.12 -4.31 0.06
N PHE A 15 -7.23 -4.30 -0.94
CA PHE A 15 -6.27 -3.22 -1.11
C PHE A 15 -6.94 -1.88 -1.40
N LEU A 16 -7.88 -1.85 -2.35
CA LEU A 16 -8.61 -0.63 -2.68
C LEU A 16 -9.40 -0.11 -1.46
N ALA A 17 -10.05 -1.00 -0.71
CA ALA A 17 -10.73 -0.65 0.53
C ALA A 17 -9.75 -0.08 1.58
N GLY A 18 -8.56 -0.67 1.70
CA GLY A 18 -7.48 -0.13 2.53
C GLY A 18 -7.05 1.27 2.12
N VAL A 19 -6.88 1.52 0.82
CA VAL A 19 -6.52 2.86 0.28
C VAL A 19 -7.61 3.88 0.60
N VAL A 20 -8.89 3.54 0.39
CA VAL A 20 -10.01 4.41 0.74
C VAL A 20 -10.03 4.69 2.24
N LEU A 21 -9.81 3.68 3.08
CA LEU A 21 -9.69 3.82 4.52
C LEU A 21 -8.53 4.75 4.91
N ALA A 22 -7.36 4.62 4.28
CA ALA A 22 -6.22 5.51 4.52
C ALA A 22 -6.55 6.97 4.20
N VAL A 23 -7.23 7.22 3.07
CA VAL A 23 -7.64 8.57 2.69
C VAL A 23 -8.62 9.15 3.73
N ILE A 24 -9.61 8.37 4.17
CA ILE A 24 -10.58 8.81 5.17
C ILE A 24 -9.88 9.10 6.51
N LEU A 25 -9.08 8.17 7.02
CA LEU A 25 -8.39 8.33 8.32
C LEU A 25 -7.38 9.48 8.29
N GLY A 26 -6.65 9.61 7.18
CA GLY A 26 -5.73 10.73 6.97
C GLY A 26 -6.43 12.08 6.92
N ALA A 27 -7.59 12.15 6.24
CA ALA A 27 -8.41 13.35 6.21
C ALA A 27 -9.06 13.66 7.56
N MET A 28 -9.39 12.67 8.38
CA MET A 28 -9.94 12.92 9.70
C MET A 28 -8.87 13.36 10.72
N GLY A 29 -7.59 13.34 10.36
CA GLY A 29 -6.50 13.46 11.33
C GLY A 29 -6.49 12.31 12.35
N ALA A 30 -7.16 11.20 12.02
CA ALA A 30 -7.33 10.03 12.88
C ALA A 30 -6.24 8.98 12.66
N ALA A 31 -5.12 9.35 12.02
CA ALA A 31 -3.94 8.50 11.87
C ALA A 31 -3.13 8.45 13.18
N ASP A 32 -3.77 8.03 14.27
CA ASP A 32 -3.10 7.75 15.53
C ASP A 32 -2.30 6.43 15.46
N GLY A 33 -1.57 6.10 16.53
CA GLY A 33 -0.72 4.90 16.55
C GLY A 33 -1.48 3.58 16.31
N VAL A 34 -2.74 3.49 16.72
CA VAL A 34 -3.55 2.28 16.52
C VAL A 34 -3.98 2.17 15.06
N TRP A 35 -4.48 3.26 14.48
CA TRP A 35 -4.89 3.27 13.08
C TRP A 35 -3.71 3.10 12.12
N ILE A 36 -2.55 3.70 12.41
CA ILE A 36 -1.32 3.45 11.66
C ILE A 36 -0.95 1.96 11.69
N LEU A 37 -1.03 1.30 12.86
CA LEU A 37 -0.79 -0.14 12.97
C LEU A 37 -1.75 -0.95 12.09
N VAL A 38 -3.04 -0.60 12.08
CA VAL A 38 -4.06 -1.25 11.23
C VAL A 38 -3.71 -1.08 9.75
N LEU A 39 -3.34 0.12 9.31
CA LEU A 39 -2.94 0.41 7.94
C LEU A 39 -1.68 -0.38 7.53
N VAL A 40 -0.70 -0.49 8.43
CA VAL A 40 0.50 -1.31 8.22
C VAL A 40 0.15 -2.78 8.04
N LEU A 41 -0.73 -3.32 8.90
CA LEU A 41 -1.18 -4.71 8.80
C LEU A 41 -1.93 -4.97 7.48
N ILE A 42 -2.79 -4.04 7.06
CA ILE A 42 -3.45 -4.11 5.74
C ILE A 42 -2.40 -4.15 4.63
N GLY A 43 -1.41 -3.24 4.67
CA GLY A 43 -0.32 -3.21 3.69
C GLY A 43 0.46 -4.53 3.62
N LEU A 44 0.82 -5.11 4.77
CA LEU A 44 1.49 -6.42 4.84
C LEU A 44 0.64 -7.54 4.24
N ILE A 45 -0.62 -7.64 4.64
CA ILE A 45 -1.55 -8.67 4.14
C ILE A 45 -1.70 -8.55 2.62
N VAL A 46 -1.88 -7.33 2.12
CA VAL A 46 -2.00 -7.07 0.69
C VAL A 46 -0.70 -7.44 -0.03
N GLY A 47 0.48 -7.03 0.44
CA GLY A 47 1.75 -7.37 -0.20
C GLY A 47 1.98 -8.90 -0.29
N LEU A 48 1.51 -9.63 0.72
CA LEU A 48 1.56 -11.09 0.73
C LEU A 48 0.58 -11.72 -0.28
N LEU A 49 -0.65 -11.19 -0.39
CA LEU A 49 -1.75 -11.79 -1.16
C LEU A 49 -1.91 -11.27 -2.60
N ASN A 50 -1.51 -10.04 -2.89
CA ASN A 50 -2.09 -9.24 -3.98
C ASN A 50 -1.19 -9.04 -5.21
N VAL A 51 -0.13 -9.83 -5.41
CA VAL A 51 0.72 -9.61 -6.58
C VAL A 51 1.20 -10.94 -7.19
N THR A 52 0.70 -11.21 -8.39
CA THR A 52 1.08 -12.37 -9.22
C THR A 52 1.93 -11.91 -10.40
N GLY A 53 2.79 -12.77 -10.94
CA GLY A 53 3.96 -12.42 -11.78
C GLY A 53 3.85 -11.19 -12.69
N LYS A 54 2.82 -11.09 -13.54
CA LYS A 54 2.66 -9.97 -14.50
C LYS A 54 2.35 -8.61 -13.85
N GLU A 55 1.86 -8.61 -12.61
CA GLU A 55 1.42 -7.41 -11.89
C GLU A 55 2.52 -6.86 -10.95
N VAL A 56 3.62 -7.60 -10.79
CA VAL A 56 4.71 -7.23 -9.88
C VAL A 56 5.37 -5.92 -10.26
N THR A 57 5.85 -5.81 -11.50
CA THR A 57 6.51 -4.59 -11.97
C THR A 57 5.62 -3.34 -11.88
N PRO A 58 4.37 -3.33 -12.41
CA PRO A 58 3.52 -2.15 -12.29
C PRO A 58 3.17 -1.83 -10.83
N PHE A 59 2.94 -2.83 -9.97
CA PHE A 59 2.69 -2.59 -8.55
C PHE A 59 3.89 -1.94 -7.86
N LEU A 60 5.10 -2.47 -8.06
CA LEU A 60 6.33 -1.92 -7.46
C LEU A 60 6.62 -0.51 -7.97
N LEU A 61 6.38 -0.24 -9.26
CA LEU A 61 6.57 1.08 -9.84
C LEU A 61 5.58 2.09 -9.25
N SER A 62 4.28 1.79 -9.25
CA SER A 62 3.27 2.66 -8.67
C SER A 62 3.47 2.86 -7.17
N GLY A 63 3.81 1.79 -6.44
CA GLY A 63 4.11 1.85 -5.01
C GLY A 63 5.33 2.71 -4.72
N ALA A 64 6.43 2.53 -5.46
CA ALA A 64 7.62 3.36 -5.31
C ALA A 64 7.34 4.83 -5.60
N VAL A 65 6.66 5.15 -6.71
CA VAL A 65 6.29 6.53 -7.05
C VAL A 65 5.44 7.17 -5.96
N LEU A 66 4.44 6.45 -5.44
CA LEU A 66 3.59 6.97 -4.38
C LEU A 66 4.38 7.19 -3.09
N ILE A 67 5.23 6.24 -2.69
CA ILE A 67 6.08 6.37 -1.49
C ILE A 67 7.00 7.58 -1.63
N ILE A 68 7.67 7.73 -2.77
CA ILE A 68 8.58 8.85 -3.03
C ILE A 68 7.82 10.18 -2.99
N ALA A 69 6.71 10.29 -3.71
CA ALA A 69 5.90 11.51 -3.76
C ALA A 69 5.34 11.88 -2.38
N SER A 70 4.87 10.88 -1.61
CA SER A 70 4.30 11.12 -0.29
C SER A 70 5.36 11.48 0.75
N ALA A 71 6.50 10.77 0.75
CA ALA A 71 7.57 10.98 1.72
C ALA A 71 8.36 12.27 1.47
N LEU A 72 8.61 12.61 0.20
CA LEU A 72 9.40 13.79 -0.17
C LEU A 72 8.53 15.03 -0.42
N GLY A 73 7.30 14.84 -0.89
CA GLY A 73 6.37 15.93 -1.19
C GLY A 73 5.51 16.38 0.00
N GLY A 74 5.48 15.61 1.11
CA GLY A 74 4.62 15.90 2.26
C GLY A 74 4.81 17.31 2.84
N SER A 75 6.07 17.79 2.90
CA SER A 75 6.41 19.11 3.42
C SER A 75 5.84 20.27 2.57
N VAL A 76 5.57 20.05 1.29
CA VAL A 76 4.91 21.04 0.40
C VAL A 76 3.48 21.32 0.89
N PHE A 77 2.86 20.35 1.56
CA PHE A 77 1.49 20.44 2.06
C PHE A 77 1.40 20.77 3.55
N THR A 78 2.52 21.19 4.17
CA THR A 78 2.51 21.64 5.57
C THR A 78 1.47 22.75 5.75
N GLY A 79 0.50 22.54 6.64
CA GLY A 79 -0.58 23.50 6.89
C GLY A 79 -1.75 23.43 5.90
N VAL A 80 -1.66 22.59 4.85
CA VAL A 80 -2.80 22.25 4.00
C VAL A 80 -3.59 21.14 4.68
N MET A 81 -4.76 21.49 5.19
CA MET A 81 -5.63 20.58 5.92
C MET A 81 -5.89 19.30 5.11
N TYR A 82 -5.85 18.15 5.80
CA TYR A 82 -6.10 16.79 5.28
C TYR A 82 -4.99 16.17 4.43
N VAL A 83 -4.34 16.94 3.55
CA VAL A 83 -3.40 16.39 2.55
C VAL A 83 -2.20 15.72 3.22
N GLU A 84 -1.59 16.38 4.21
CA GLU A 84 -0.46 15.84 4.96
C GLU A 84 -0.81 14.49 5.63
N GLY A 85 -1.97 14.43 6.29
CA GLY A 85 -2.47 13.21 6.95
C GLY A 85 -2.79 12.09 5.96
N ILE A 86 -3.34 12.41 4.78
CA ILE A 86 -3.61 11.45 3.72
C ILE A 86 -2.30 10.84 3.21
N LEU A 87 -1.29 11.67 2.92
CA LEU A 87 0.02 11.18 2.44
C LEU A 87 0.69 10.28 3.49
N ALA A 88 0.63 10.64 4.77
CA ALA A 88 1.13 9.82 5.86
C ALA A 88 0.39 8.47 5.97
N ALA A 89 -0.94 8.47 5.88
CA ALA A 89 -1.74 7.25 5.92
C ALA A 89 -1.50 6.34 4.70
N LEU A 90 -1.31 6.93 3.51
CA LEU A 90 -0.93 6.17 2.31
C LEU A 90 0.45 5.53 2.46
N LEU A 91 1.44 6.25 3.03
CA LEU A 91 2.75 5.70 3.34
C LEU A 91 2.66 4.48 4.27
N ALA A 92 1.77 4.53 5.28
CA ALA A 92 1.58 3.43 6.22
C ALA A 92 1.10 2.13 5.55
N ILE A 93 0.33 2.22 4.44
CA ILE A 93 -0.08 1.03 3.66
C ILE A 93 1.00 0.65 2.64
N PHE A 94 1.41 1.60 1.80
CA PHE A 94 2.19 1.28 0.61
C PHE A 94 3.63 0.89 0.91
N THR A 95 4.22 1.45 1.96
CA THR A 95 5.60 1.10 2.35
C THR A 95 5.75 -0.38 2.68
N PRO A 96 5.02 -0.96 3.66
CA PRO A 96 5.14 -2.39 3.94
C PRO A 96 4.69 -3.27 2.76
N ALA A 97 3.63 -2.90 2.04
CA ALA A 97 3.16 -3.67 0.90
C ALA A 97 4.22 -3.78 -0.21
N THR A 98 4.84 -2.66 -0.58
CA THR A 98 5.87 -2.58 -1.62
C THR A 98 7.13 -3.34 -1.21
N VAL A 99 7.55 -3.23 0.06
CA VAL A 99 8.71 -3.97 0.58
C VAL A 99 8.48 -5.48 0.49
N ILE A 100 7.32 -5.98 0.93
CA ILE A 100 7.01 -7.42 0.85
C ILE A 100 7.02 -7.91 -0.59
N VAL A 101 6.41 -7.17 -1.51
CA VAL A 101 6.36 -7.55 -2.93
C VAL A 101 7.75 -7.51 -3.55
N ALA A 102 8.58 -6.53 -3.20
CA ALA A 102 9.95 -6.43 -3.69
C ALA A 102 10.79 -7.62 -3.24
N ILE A 103 10.69 -8.00 -1.95
CA ILE A 103 11.38 -9.17 -1.40
C ILE A 103 10.92 -10.45 -2.14
N LYS A 104 9.61 -10.65 -2.30
CA LYS A 104 9.05 -11.79 -3.04
C LYS A 104 9.56 -11.83 -4.48
N ASN A 105 9.64 -10.68 -5.14
CA ASN A 105 10.16 -10.58 -6.50
C ASN A 105 11.64 -10.99 -6.58
N VAL A 106 12.48 -10.52 -5.65
CA VAL A 106 13.90 -10.90 -5.58
C VAL A 106 14.07 -12.41 -5.43
N PHE A 107 13.32 -13.04 -4.52
CA PHE A 107 13.35 -14.51 -4.36
C PHE A 107 12.87 -15.24 -5.62
N SER A 108 11.87 -14.71 -6.33
CA SER A 108 11.39 -15.30 -7.58
C SER A 108 12.46 -15.22 -8.68
N LEU A 109 13.21 -14.12 -8.75
CA LEU A 109 14.31 -13.96 -9.71
C LEU A 109 15.48 -14.88 -9.39
N ALA A 110 15.81 -15.06 -8.11
CA ALA A 110 16.92 -15.92 -7.67
C ALA A 110 16.65 -17.42 -7.83
N ARG A 111 15.38 -17.83 -7.97
CA ARG A 111 14.97 -19.22 -8.17
C ARG A 111 14.90 -19.63 -9.66
N ASN A 112 14.99 -18.65 -10.55
CA ASN A 112 15.10 -18.84 -11.99
C ASN A 112 16.59 -18.87 -12.40
#